data_AF-A0A971XWZ0-F1
#
_entry.id   AF-A0A971XWZ0-F1
#
_cell.length_a   1.000
_cell.length_b   1.000
_cell.length_c   1.000
_cell.angle_alpha   90.00
_cell.angle_beta   90.00
_cell.angle_gamma   90.00
#
_symmetry.space_group_name_H-M   'P 1'
#
loop_
_entity.id
_entity.type
_entity.pdbx_description
1 polymer ?
#
loop_
_entity_poly.entity_id
_entity_poly.type
_entity_poly.pdbx_seq_one_letter_code
_entity_poly.pdbx_strand_id
1 'polypeptide(L)'
;MSASGSSRHDRYDGLLKQYAEEYGLEWRLLKRQMLAESGGNPRAVSPRGAKGLMQFMPGAWREWGQGDPFDPAASIKAGAAYMKFLLSKFQEIPDDRERYKFALAAYNAGRANINRCL
;
A
#
# COMPACT_ATOMS: atom_id res chain seq x y z
N MET A 1 -9.28 28.12 19.94
CA MET A 1 -8.05 27.51 19.42
C MET A 1 -7.79 26.24 20.22
N SER A 2 -8.16 25.07 19.68
CA SER A 2 -7.94 23.79 20.37
C SER A 2 -6.90 22.99 19.60
N ALA A 3 -5.68 22.94 20.15
CA ALA A 3 -4.73 21.89 19.84
C ALA A 3 -5.23 20.61 20.53
N SER A 4 -5.46 19.52 19.79
CA SER A 4 -5.37 18.13 20.28
C SER A 4 -5.83 17.14 19.22
N GLY A 5 -4.96 16.18 18.89
CA GLY A 5 -5.34 14.94 18.23
C GLY A 5 -4.53 14.61 16.98
N SER A 6 -3.22 14.35 17.10
CA SER A 6 -2.55 13.50 16.10
C SER A 6 -3.26 12.16 16.15
N SER A 7 -4.17 11.89 15.22
CA SER A 7 -4.85 10.60 15.17
C SER A 7 -3.78 9.52 14.94
N ARG A 8 -3.99 8.31 15.47
CA ARG A 8 -3.07 7.19 15.21
C ARG A 8 -2.85 6.95 13.71
N HIS A 9 -3.76 7.45 12.87
CA HIS A 9 -3.74 7.34 11.41
C HIS A 9 -2.91 8.43 10.69
N ASP A 10 -2.54 9.53 11.35
CA ASP A 10 -1.77 10.62 10.71
C ASP A 10 -0.26 10.46 10.87
N ARG A 11 0.16 9.46 11.66
CA ARG A 11 1.56 9.18 12.00
C ARG A 11 2.46 9.01 10.77
N TYR A 12 1.93 8.49 9.68
CA TYR A 12 2.68 8.19 8.46
C TYR A 12 2.41 9.15 7.30
N ASP A 13 1.67 10.24 7.53
CA ASP A 13 1.28 11.15 6.45
C ASP A 13 2.48 11.78 5.73
N GLY A 14 3.56 12.05 6.46
CA GLY A 14 4.81 12.53 5.85
C GLY A 14 5.40 11.52 4.86
N LEU A 15 5.52 10.25 5.28
CA LEU A 15 6.03 9.17 4.43
C LEU A 15 5.10 8.88 3.26
N LEU A 16 3.79 8.87 3.50
CA LEU A 16 2.79 8.65 2.46
C LEU A 16 2.82 9.75 1.41
N LYS A 17 2.96 11.01 1.81
CA LYS A 17 3.11 12.13 0.86
C LYS A 17 4.41 12.02 0.08
N GLN A 18 5.52 11.79 0.76
CA GLN A 18 6.84 11.66 0.14
C GLN A 18 6.84 10.58 -0.96
N TYR A 19 6.42 9.36 -0.62
CA TYR A 19 6.44 8.26 -1.59
C TYR A 19 5.32 8.36 -2.63
N ALA A 20 4.17 8.95 -2.29
CA ALA A 20 3.17 9.24 -3.31
C ALA A 20 3.69 10.24 -4.33
N GLU A 21 4.41 11.27 -3.91
CA GLU A 21 5.06 12.22 -4.83
C GLU A 21 6.14 11.54 -5.68
N GLU A 22 7.03 10.76 -5.06
CA GLU A 22 8.11 10.01 -5.74
C GLU A 22 7.58 9.11 -6.88
N TYR A 23 6.42 8.47 -6.68
CA TYR A 23 5.83 7.54 -7.65
C TYR A 23 4.68 8.14 -8.49
N GLY A 24 4.30 9.39 -8.24
CA GLY A 24 3.18 10.07 -8.92
C GLY A 24 1.82 9.42 -8.61
N LEU A 25 1.53 9.21 -7.33
CA LEU A 25 0.29 8.64 -6.78
C LEU A 25 -0.47 9.69 -5.97
N GLU A 26 -1.75 9.45 -5.73
CA GLU A 26 -2.54 10.24 -4.78
C GLU A 26 -2.34 9.70 -3.36
N TRP A 27 -1.75 10.52 -2.47
CA TRP A 27 -1.32 10.06 -1.14
C TRP A 27 -2.48 9.65 -0.22
N ARG A 28 -3.70 10.19 -0.42
CA ARG A 28 -4.87 9.81 0.39
C ARG A 28 -5.39 8.44 -0.03
N LEU A 29 -5.30 8.07 -1.30
CA LEU A 29 -5.60 6.72 -1.78
C LEU A 29 -4.59 5.72 -1.23
N LEU A 30 -3.29 6.06 -1.25
CA LEU A 30 -2.24 5.24 -0.65
C LEU A 30 -2.46 5.09 0.87
N LYS A 31 -2.84 6.16 1.57
CA LYS A 31 -3.20 6.14 3.00
C LYS A 31 -4.38 5.21 3.27
N ARG A 32 -5.46 5.32 2.48
CA ARG A 32 -6.64 4.46 2.62
C ARG A 32 -6.31 3.00 2.39
N GLN A 33 -5.45 2.71 1.42
CA GLN A 33 -4.95 1.36 1.20
C GLN A 33 -4.19 0.85 2.42
N MET A 34 -3.18 1.58 2.90
CA MET A 34 -2.42 1.22 4.11
C MET A 34 -3.33 0.92 5.32
N LEU A 35 -4.35 1.76 5.54
CA LEU A 35 -5.31 1.58 6.62
C LEU A 35 -6.19 0.33 6.40
N ALA A 36 -6.62 0.06 5.17
CA ALA A 36 -7.37 -1.15 4.85
C ALA A 36 -6.52 -2.42 5.08
N GLU A 37 -5.21 -2.33 4.87
CA GLU A 37 -4.30 -3.47 5.02
C GLU A 37 -3.97 -3.81 6.47
N SER A 38 -3.57 -2.81 7.25
CA SER A 38 -2.98 -3.04 8.57
C SER A 38 -3.64 -2.22 9.68
N GLY A 39 -4.61 -1.36 9.36
CA GLY A 39 -5.11 -0.36 10.28
C GLY A 39 -4.04 0.64 10.74
N GLY A 40 -2.93 0.75 10.00
CA GLY A 40 -1.77 1.55 10.40
C GLY A 40 -0.86 0.86 11.44
N ASN A 41 -0.97 -0.47 11.62
CA ASN A 41 -0.08 -1.23 12.48
C ASN A 41 1.16 -1.71 11.71
N PRO A 42 2.36 -1.15 11.97
CA PRO A 42 3.57 -1.53 11.25
C PRO A 42 4.06 -2.93 11.58
N ARG A 43 3.57 -3.53 12.67
CA ARG A 43 3.90 -4.90 13.11
C ARG A 43 2.81 -5.91 12.75
N ALA A 44 1.85 -5.53 11.90
CA ALA A 44 0.79 -6.43 11.48
C ALA A 44 1.36 -7.65 10.73
N VAL A 45 0.92 -8.84 11.13
CA VAL A 45 1.20 -10.10 10.45
C VAL A 45 -0.12 -10.80 10.18
N SER A 46 -0.42 -11.07 8.90
CA SER A 46 -1.64 -11.80 8.54
C SER A 46 -1.48 -13.31 8.80
N PRO A 47 -2.59 -14.07 8.93
CA PRO A 47 -2.54 -15.54 9.03
C PRO A 47 -1.83 -16.22 7.86
N ARG A 48 -1.75 -15.55 6.71
CA ARG A 48 -1.06 -16.04 5.50
C ARG A 48 0.43 -15.62 5.45
N GLY A 49 0.90 -14.86 6.44
CA GLY A 49 2.29 -14.42 6.55
C GLY A 49 2.61 -13.09 5.88
N ALA A 50 1.59 -12.29 5.52
CA ALA A 50 1.80 -10.93 5.03
C ALA A 50 2.27 -10.02 6.17
N LYS A 51 3.24 -9.13 5.91
CA LYS A 51 3.93 -8.34 6.94
C LYS A 51 3.89 -6.84 6.66
N GLY A 52 3.86 -6.04 7.72
CA GLY A 52 4.09 -4.59 7.65
C GLY A 52 2.85 -3.76 7.33
N LEU A 53 3.05 -2.45 7.16
CA LEU A 53 1.96 -1.50 6.89
C LEU A 53 1.19 -1.81 5.60
N MET A 54 1.91 -2.20 4.55
CA MET A 54 1.35 -2.51 3.23
C MET A 54 1.11 -4.02 3.01
N GLN A 55 1.29 -4.82 4.07
CA GLN A 55 0.99 -6.25 4.13
C GLN A 55 1.55 -7.06 2.93
N PHE A 56 2.86 -6.99 2.73
CA PHE A 56 3.56 -7.76 1.69
C PHE A 56 3.78 -9.21 2.10
N MET A 57 3.56 -10.13 1.15
CA MET A 57 3.99 -11.53 1.29
C MET A 57 5.52 -11.61 1.13
N PRO A 58 6.21 -12.59 1.76
CA PRO A 58 7.66 -12.73 1.65
C PRO A 58 8.19 -12.83 0.22
N GLY A 59 7.43 -13.48 -0.68
CA GLY A 59 7.79 -13.57 -2.11
C GLY A 59 7.85 -12.20 -2.77
N ALA A 60 6.74 -11.46 -2.71
CA ALA A 60 6.65 -10.10 -3.25
C ALA A 60 7.62 -9.12 -2.56
N TRP A 61 7.91 -9.30 -1.26
CA TRP A 61 8.88 -8.47 -0.56
C TRP A 61 10.30 -8.59 -1.14
N ARG A 62 10.68 -9.75 -1.67
CA ARG A 62 12.00 -9.91 -2.34
C ARG A 62 12.10 -9.13 -3.64
N GLU A 63 10.98 -8.86 -4.29
CA GLU A 63 10.93 -8.15 -5.57
C GLU A 63 10.77 -6.64 -5.37
N TRP A 64 9.92 -6.24 -4.41
CA TRP A 64 9.49 -4.85 -4.23
C TRP A 64 10.05 -4.16 -2.99
N GLY A 65 10.48 -4.95 -2.00
CA GLY A 65 10.95 -4.46 -0.72
C GLY A 65 12.47 -4.39 -0.63
N GLN A 66 12.93 -3.60 0.34
CA GLN A 66 14.33 -3.54 0.73
C GLN A 66 14.40 -3.46 2.26
N GLY A 67 15.23 -4.28 2.88
CA GLY A 67 15.36 -4.33 4.34
C GLY A 67 14.15 -5.00 5.01
N ASP A 68 13.69 -4.42 6.13
CA ASP A 68 12.67 -5.00 7.00
C ASP A 68 11.24 -4.61 6.57
N PRO A 69 10.33 -5.57 6.29
CA PRO A 69 8.93 -5.25 6.00
C PRO A 69 8.17 -4.58 7.14
N PHE A 70 8.67 -4.65 8.37
CA PHE A 70 8.08 -3.96 9.53
C PHE A 70 8.57 -2.52 9.68
N ASP A 71 9.58 -2.09 8.91
CA ASP A 71 9.97 -0.69 8.85
C ASP A 71 8.89 0.10 8.07
N PRO A 72 8.29 1.15 8.66
CA PRO A 72 7.23 1.91 8.02
C PRO A 72 7.64 2.52 6.67
N ALA A 73 8.85 3.07 6.58
CA ALA A 73 9.31 3.75 5.38
C ALA A 73 9.54 2.75 4.25
N ALA A 74 10.22 1.63 4.54
CA ALA A 74 10.42 0.55 3.58
C ALA A 74 9.09 -0.05 3.11
N SER A 75 8.16 -0.31 4.03
CA SER A 75 6.85 -0.90 3.72
C SER A 75 6.01 0.01 2.80
N ILE A 76 5.93 1.30 3.13
CA ILE A 76 5.18 2.29 2.32
C ILE A 76 5.84 2.48 0.95
N LYS A 77 7.17 2.58 0.91
CA LYS A 77 7.92 2.72 -0.35
C LYS A 77 7.64 1.56 -1.30
N ALA A 78 7.77 0.33 -0.80
CA ALA A 78 7.48 -0.87 -1.58
C ALA A 78 6.02 -0.90 -2.09
N GLY A 79 5.07 -0.50 -1.23
CA GLY A 79 3.65 -0.42 -1.60
C GLY A 79 3.39 0.60 -2.71
N ALA A 80 4.00 1.78 -2.62
CA ALA A 80 3.90 2.82 -3.64
C ALA A 80 4.53 2.40 -4.97
N ALA A 81 5.74 1.82 -4.93
CA ALA A 81 6.42 1.28 -6.11
C ALA A 81 5.58 0.21 -6.81
N TYR A 82 5.04 -0.73 -6.04
CA TYR A 82 4.22 -1.80 -6.59
C TYR A 82 2.89 -1.27 -7.17
N MET A 83 2.22 -0.33 -6.49
CA MET A 83 1.01 0.31 -7.03
C MET A 83 1.29 1.05 -8.36
N LYS A 84 2.41 1.77 -8.44
CA LYS A 84 2.82 2.44 -9.68
C LYS A 84 3.04 1.46 -10.83
N PHE A 85 3.70 0.34 -10.55
CA PHE A 85 3.86 -0.73 -11.53
C PHE A 85 2.52 -1.27 -12.02
N LEU A 86 1.57 -1.55 -11.11
CA LEU A 86 0.25 -2.03 -11.50
C LEU A 86 -0.52 -1.00 -12.33
N LEU A 87 -0.48 0.29 -11.96
CA LEU A 87 -1.07 1.35 -12.77
C LEU A 87 -0.49 1.40 -14.20
N SER A 88 0.80 1.12 -14.37
CA SER A 88 1.42 1.05 -15.71
C SER A 88 0.96 -0.15 -16.55
N LYS A 89 0.32 -1.16 -15.94
CA LYS A 89 -0.24 -2.31 -16.66
C LYS A 89 -1.64 -2.07 -17.22
N PHE A 90 -2.29 -0.98 -16.81
CA PHE A 90 -3.67 -0.64 -17.19
C PHE A 90 -3.75 0.73 -17.88
N GLN A 91 -2.73 1.11 -18.65
CA GLN A 91 -2.68 2.41 -19.33
C GLN A 91 -3.79 2.58 -20.38
N GLU A 92 -4.34 1.47 -20.88
CA GLU A 92 -5.47 1.43 -21.79
C GLU A 92 -6.78 1.96 -21.17
N ILE A 93 -6.88 2.00 -19.84
CA ILE A 93 -8.03 2.60 -19.14
C ILE A 93 -7.80 4.11 -19.03
N PRO A 94 -8.58 4.97 -19.71
CA PRO A 94 -8.32 6.42 -19.77
C PRO A 94 -8.71 7.16 -18.48
N ASP A 95 -9.72 6.69 -17.75
CA ASP A 95 -10.13 7.29 -16.48
C ASP A 95 -9.20 6.85 -15.35
N ASP A 96 -8.50 7.80 -14.73
CA ASP A 96 -7.51 7.51 -13.70
C ASP A 96 -8.12 6.84 -12.45
N ARG A 97 -9.39 7.15 -12.12
CA ARG A 97 -10.05 6.54 -10.96
C ARG A 97 -10.40 5.09 -11.24
N GLU A 98 -10.89 4.79 -12.42
CA GLU A 98 -11.14 3.43 -12.89
C GLU A 98 -9.84 2.65 -12.98
N ARG A 99 -8.79 3.22 -13.59
CA ARG A 99 -7.46 2.62 -13.65
C ARG A 99 -6.95 2.27 -12.25
N TYR A 100 -7.11 3.16 -11.28
CA TYR A 100 -6.72 2.89 -9.90
C TYR A 100 -7.53 1.75 -9.26
N LYS A 101 -8.83 1.62 -9.56
CA LYS A 101 -9.64 0.48 -9.07
C LYS A 101 -9.12 -0.84 -9.63
N PHE A 102 -8.80 -0.90 -10.92
CA PHE A 102 -8.22 -2.10 -11.54
C PHE A 102 -6.84 -2.43 -10.96
N ALA A 103 -5.97 -1.42 -10.81
CA ALA A 103 -4.68 -1.61 -10.17
C ALA A 103 -4.80 -2.08 -8.71
N LEU A 104 -5.74 -1.53 -7.94
CA LEU A 104 -6.01 -1.97 -6.57
C LEU A 104 -6.57 -3.40 -6.50
N ALA A 105 -7.45 -3.77 -7.44
CA ALA A 105 -7.92 -5.14 -7.57
C ALA A 105 -6.77 -6.10 -7.88
N ALA A 106 -5.87 -5.74 -8.80
CA ALA A 106 -4.66 -6.51 -9.11
C ALA A 106 -3.69 -6.58 -7.92
N TYR A 107 -3.56 -5.50 -7.14
CA TYR A 107 -2.74 -5.47 -5.91
C TYR A 107 -3.25 -6.51 -4.91
N ASN A 108 -4.58 -6.58 -4.74
CA ASN A 108 -5.23 -7.54 -3.85
C ASN A 108 -5.18 -8.96 -4.39
N ALA A 109 -5.36 -9.15 -5.71
CA ALA A 109 -5.26 -10.46 -6.36
C ALA A 109 -3.83 -11.02 -6.34
N GLY A 110 -2.80 -10.18 -6.49
CA GLY A 110 -1.40 -10.60 -6.32
C GLY A 110 -1.06 -11.02 -4.88
N ARG A 111 -1.85 -10.56 -3.89
CA ARG A 111 -1.74 -10.94 -2.47
C ARG A 111 -2.64 -12.12 -2.09
N ALA A 112 -3.72 -12.32 -2.84
CA ALA A 112 -4.64 -13.43 -2.67
C ALA A 112 -4.45 -14.41 -3.83
N ASN A 113 -3.75 -15.53 -3.59
CA ASN A 113 -4.03 -16.72 -4.39
C ASN A 113 -5.56 -16.91 -4.36
N ILE A 114 -6.20 -16.91 -5.53
CA ILE A 114 -7.65 -16.79 -5.77
C ILE A 114 -8.38 -18.02 -5.20
N ASN A 115 -8.37 -18.18 -3.89
CA ASN A 115 -9.09 -19.22 -3.16
C ASN A 115 -10.05 -18.58 -2.14
N ARG A 116 -10.49 -17.34 -2.38
CA ARG A 116 -11.56 -16.73 -1.59
C ARG A 116 -12.38 -15.67 -2.34
N CYS A 117 -12.60 -15.92 -3.63
CA CYS A 117 -13.65 -15.27 -4.41
C CYS A 117 -14.52 -16.33 -5.11
N LEU A 118 -14.96 -17.30 -4.31
CA LEU A 118 -16.24 -18.01 -4.42
C LEU A 118 -16.79 -18.15 -2.99
#